data_AF-A0A4Z0QX13-F1
#
_entry.id   AF-A0A4Z0QX13-F1
#
_cell.length_a   1.000
_cell.length_b   1.000
_cell.length_c   1.000
_cell.angle_alpha   90.00
_cell.angle_beta   90.00
_cell.angle_gamma   90.00
#
_symmetry.space_group_name_H-M   'P 1'
#
loop_
_entity.id
_entity.type
_entity.pdbx_description
1 polymer ?
#
loop_
_entity_poly.entity_id
_entity_poly.type
_entity_poly.pdbx_seq_one_letter_code
_entity_poly.pdbx_strand_id
1 'polypeptide(L)'
;MGRFISANVLREMAKMDKDILLEEDSVLTPSAKDLAKELGITITKGRQEIIGQSVMGQSTGQPVNHQNERQVTAGVIGAETKDADLKKTVQKILSEVLKPACENPKATHVMGKDVVIQPFLEAPPGQKVGLVDVIDARVGNMASGFMTFDHSRLPWFLNYDEVDYIIEGDFVLEVEGQVFRAVAGDVIYIPKGSEVVFSSPTFCKVFYATYPANWAEFCE
;
A
#
# COMPACT_ATOMS: atom_id res chain seq x y z
N MET A 1 -14.27 16.34 7.42
CA MET A 1 -14.42 14.88 7.51
C MET A 1 -13.01 14.39 7.65
N GLY A 2 -12.68 13.90 8.85
CA GLY A 2 -11.31 13.75 9.26
C GLY A 2 -10.57 12.69 8.46
N ARG A 3 -9.31 12.96 8.18
CA ARG A 3 -8.45 12.02 7.45
C ARG A 3 -7.79 11.05 8.41
N PHE A 4 -7.71 9.78 8.02
CA PHE A 4 -6.85 8.81 8.70
C PHE A 4 -5.40 9.02 8.29
N ILE A 5 -4.51 9.16 9.28
CA ILE A 5 -3.08 9.35 9.08
C ILE A 5 -2.36 8.04 9.42
N SER A 6 -1.83 7.39 8.38
CA SER A 6 -1.00 6.17 8.50
C SER A 6 0.43 6.51 8.91
N ALA A 7 1.18 5.50 9.38
CA ALA A 7 2.59 5.68 9.76
C ALA A 7 3.43 6.19 8.58
N ASN A 8 3.17 5.70 7.37
CA ASN A 8 3.87 6.16 6.17
C ASN A 8 3.58 7.62 5.85
N VAL A 9 2.32 8.07 5.94
CA VAL A 9 1.96 9.47 5.75
C VAL A 9 2.63 10.36 6.79
N LEU A 10 2.62 9.93 8.06
CA LEU A 10 3.27 10.67 9.14
C LEU A 10 4.80 10.74 8.96
N ARG A 11 5.43 9.65 8.49
CA ARG A 11 6.87 9.59 8.19
C ARG A 11 7.26 10.59 7.10
N GLU A 12 6.43 10.73 6.06
CA GLU A 12 6.68 11.71 5.00
C GLU A 12 6.53 13.15 5.50
N MET A 13 5.50 13.44 6.31
CA MET A 13 5.33 14.75 6.94
C MET A 13 6.53 15.10 7.84
N ALA A 14 7.04 14.11 8.58
CA ALA A 14 8.17 14.26 9.50
C ALA A 14 9.53 14.54 8.82
N LYS A 15 9.64 14.38 7.49
CA LYS A 15 10.86 14.78 6.74
C LYS A 15 11.02 16.28 6.65
N MET A 16 9.93 17.04 6.73
CA MET A 16 9.92 18.49 6.60
C MET A 16 10.01 19.17 7.97
N ASP A 17 9.20 18.71 8.93
CA ASP A 17 9.15 19.24 10.28
C ASP A 17 8.72 18.13 11.26
N LYS A 18 9.27 18.15 12.48
CA LYS A 18 8.84 17.25 13.56
C LYS A 18 7.61 17.75 14.29
N ASP A 19 7.24 19.02 14.13
CA ASP A 19 6.00 19.58 14.66
C ASP A 19 4.90 19.57 13.58
N ILE A 20 4.01 18.59 13.63
CA ILE A 20 2.99 18.34 12.61
C ILE A 20 1.63 18.83 13.10
N LEU A 21 1.04 19.79 12.37
CA LEU A 21 -0.34 20.23 12.58
C LEU A 21 -1.30 19.37 11.75
N LEU A 22 -2.22 18.69 12.42
CA LEU A 22 -3.30 17.92 11.81
C LEU A 22 -4.65 18.62 12.02
N GLU A 23 -5.58 18.37 11.11
CA GLU A 23 -6.97 18.79 11.30
C GLU A 23 -7.58 18.14 12.55
N GLU A 24 -8.49 18.84 13.20
CA GLU A 24 -9.05 18.45 14.50
C GLU A 24 -9.72 17.05 14.46
N ASP A 25 -10.40 16.74 13.36
CA ASP A 25 -11.06 15.47 13.10
C ASP A 25 -10.12 14.36 12.57
N SER A 26 -8.83 14.66 12.35
CA SER A 26 -7.87 13.65 11.90
C SER A 26 -7.59 12.58 12.96
N VAL A 27 -7.51 11.33 12.53
CA VAL A 27 -7.24 10.18 13.41
C VAL A 27 -5.94 9.51 13.01
N LEU A 28 -5.01 9.37 13.95
CA LEU A 28 -3.81 8.57 13.74
C LEU A 28 -4.13 7.09 13.93
N THR A 29 -3.67 6.28 12.99
CA THR A 29 -3.56 4.82 13.15
C THR A 29 -2.66 4.48 14.36
N PRO A 30 -2.82 3.30 15.00
CA PRO A 30 -1.95 2.87 16.10
C PRO A 30 -0.46 2.97 15.76
N SER A 31 -0.06 2.44 14.59
CA SER A 31 1.34 2.48 14.12
C SER A 31 1.86 3.90 13.89
N ALA A 32 1.00 4.85 13.48
CA ALA A 32 1.40 6.25 13.36
C ALA A 32 1.65 6.90 14.73
N LYS A 33 0.90 6.53 15.77
CA LYS A 33 1.14 7.02 17.14
C LYS A 33 2.45 6.49 17.71
N ASP A 34 2.78 5.24 17.42
CA ASP A 34 4.03 4.62 17.86
C ASP A 34 5.23 5.23 17.14
N LEU A 35 5.13 5.43 15.82
CA LEU A 35 6.14 6.14 15.04
C LEU A 35 6.35 7.58 15.54
N ALA A 36 5.29 8.28 15.94
CA ALA A 36 5.39 9.63 16.48
C ALA A 36 6.26 9.66 17.76
N LYS A 37 6.09 8.68 18.65
CA LYS A 37 6.91 8.54 19.86
C LYS A 37 8.35 8.17 19.53
N GLU A 38 8.56 7.24 18.61
CA GLU A 38 9.89 6.77 18.21
C GLU A 38 10.73 7.90 17.60
N LEU A 39 10.14 8.69 16.70
CA LEU A 39 10.85 9.75 15.98
C LEU A 39 10.86 11.10 16.72
N GLY A 40 10.15 11.19 17.85
CA GLY A 40 9.99 12.42 18.63
C GLY A 40 9.21 13.49 17.86
N ILE A 41 8.13 13.10 17.19
CA ILE A 41 7.24 13.98 16.42
C ILE A 41 6.19 14.54 17.38
N THR A 42 6.04 15.88 17.41
CA THR A 42 4.96 16.55 18.13
C THR A 42 3.76 16.69 17.22
N ILE A 43 2.60 16.23 17.66
CA ILE A 43 1.36 16.35 16.87
C ILE A 43 0.47 17.38 17.55
N THR A 44 0.16 18.44 16.82
CA THR A 44 -0.83 19.45 17.23
C THR A 44 -2.09 19.27 16.41
N LYS A 45 -3.27 19.40 17.03
CA LYS A 45 -4.55 19.40 16.31
C LYS A 45 -5.13 20.80 16.29
N GLY A 46 -5.52 21.30 15.10
CA GLY A 46 -6.13 22.62 14.99
C GLY A 46 -6.60 22.97 13.58
N ARG A 47 -7.43 24.01 13.48
CA ARG A 47 -7.77 24.67 12.22
C ARG A 47 -6.80 25.81 11.97
N GLN A 48 -6.28 25.92 10.75
CA GLN A 48 -5.51 27.08 10.33
C GLN A 48 -6.49 28.25 10.14
N GLU A 49 -6.50 29.22 11.07
CA GLU A 49 -7.27 30.45 10.89
C GLU A 49 -6.61 31.31 9.81
N ILE A 50 -7.24 31.37 8.63
CA ILE A 50 -6.92 32.37 7.62
C ILE A 50 -7.46 33.71 8.13
N ILE A 51 -6.59 34.55 8.69
CA ILE A 51 -6.93 35.96 8.97
C ILE A 51 -6.95 36.70 7.63
N GLY A 52 -8.09 36.62 6.94
CA GLY A 52 -8.39 37.44 5.77
C GLY A 52 -8.98 38.77 6.22
N GLN A 53 -8.21 39.86 6.10
CA GLN A 53 -8.74 41.21 6.21
C GLN A 53 -9.72 41.47 5.05
N SER A 54 -10.96 41.79 5.44
CA SER A 54 -12.07 42.21 4.59
C SER A 54 -11.77 43.52 3.84
N VAL A 55 -12.06 43.59 2.54
CA VAL A 55 -12.66 44.80 1.94
C VAL A 55 -13.62 44.41 0.81
N MET A 56 -14.85 44.95 0.92
CA MET A 56 -15.96 44.92 -0.03
C MET A 56 -15.56 45.33 -1.46
N GLY A 57 -16.10 44.59 -2.44
CA GLY A 57 -16.13 45.03 -3.83
C GLY A 57 -17.25 46.03 -4.09
N GLN A 58 -16.91 47.15 -4.72
CA GLN A 58 -17.81 47.88 -5.60
C GLN A 58 -17.05 48.46 -6.80
N SER A 59 -17.59 48.14 -7.98
CA SER A 59 -17.78 49.02 -9.14
C SER A 59 -17.20 48.50 -10.45
N THR A 60 -18.16 48.24 -11.34
CA THR A 60 -18.08 48.21 -12.79
C THR A 60 -17.80 49.59 -13.36
N GLY A 61 -16.96 49.70 -14.39
CA GLY A 61 -16.92 50.86 -15.28
C GLY A 61 -15.52 51.26 -15.76
N GLN A 62 -15.12 50.78 -16.93
CA GLN A 62 -14.24 51.53 -17.84
C GLN A 62 -15.02 52.78 -18.36
N PRO A 63 -14.39 53.88 -18.88
CA PRO A 63 -13.34 53.76 -19.92
C PRO A 63 -12.32 54.92 -20.14
N VAL A 64 -11.37 54.64 -21.04
CA VAL A 64 -10.63 55.52 -22.00
C VAL A 64 -9.35 56.29 -21.59
N ASN A 65 -8.29 55.97 -22.36
CA ASN A 65 -7.08 56.68 -22.83
C ASN A 65 -6.29 57.64 -21.91
N HIS A 66 -4.98 57.41 -21.84
CA HIS A 66 -3.99 58.22 -22.56
C HIS A 66 -2.62 57.54 -22.63
N GLN A 67 -1.91 57.83 -23.72
CA GLN A 67 -0.58 57.39 -24.11
C GLN A 67 0.49 57.68 -23.04
N ASN A 68 1.40 56.74 -22.78
CA ASN A 68 2.84 57.00 -22.88
C ASN A 68 3.68 55.72 -22.74
N GLU A 69 4.75 55.70 -23.52
CA GLU A 69 5.79 54.68 -23.59
C GLU A 69 6.47 54.48 -22.23
N ARG A 70 6.58 53.22 -21.78
CA ARG A 70 7.69 52.74 -20.95
C ARG A 70 7.83 51.23 -21.09
N GLN A 71 8.89 50.87 -21.78
CA GLN A 71 9.49 49.55 -21.83
C GLN A 71 9.71 49.01 -20.40
N VAL A 72 9.02 47.94 -20.03
CA VAL A 72 9.37 47.09 -18.87
C VAL A 72 9.26 45.64 -19.31
N THR A 73 10.42 45.10 -19.63
CA THR A 73 10.72 43.67 -19.59
C THR A 73 10.40 43.10 -18.20
N ALA A 74 9.68 41.97 -18.17
CA ALA A 74 9.71 40.90 -17.15
C ALA A 74 8.29 40.42 -16.80
N GLY A 75 7.93 39.22 -17.24
CA GLY A 75 6.68 38.60 -16.86
C GLY A 75 6.31 37.30 -17.57
N VAL A 76 7.26 36.51 -18.06
CA VAL A 76 7.00 35.17 -18.64
C VAL A 76 7.55 34.04 -17.75
N ILE A 77 8.27 34.35 -16.67
CA ILE A 77 9.04 33.36 -15.91
C ILE A 77 8.19 32.54 -14.92
N GLY A 78 6.93 32.91 -14.67
CA GLY A 78 6.11 32.34 -13.58
C GLY A 78 5.18 31.17 -13.93
N ALA A 79 4.94 30.89 -15.23
CA ALA A 79 4.08 29.79 -15.65
C ALA A 79 4.87 28.50 -15.93
N GLU A 80 6.05 28.63 -16.53
CA GLU A 80 6.90 27.48 -16.89
C GLU A 80 7.50 26.78 -15.67
N THR A 81 7.80 27.52 -14.59
CA THR A 81 8.38 26.97 -13.35
C THR A 81 7.40 26.14 -12.54
N LYS A 82 6.13 26.54 -12.45
CA LYS A 82 5.08 25.77 -11.76
C LYS A 82 4.73 24.48 -12.49
N ASP A 83 4.72 24.51 -13.83
CA ASP A 83 4.50 23.33 -14.66
C ASP A 83 5.66 22.33 -14.55
N ALA A 84 6.90 22.83 -14.50
CA ALA A 84 8.09 22.01 -14.28
C ALA A 84 8.11 21.33 -12.90
N ASP A 85 7.75 22.04 -11.83
CA ASP A 85 7.68 21.49 -10.48
C ASP A 85 6.56 20.46 -10.31
N LEU A 86 5.39 20.71 -10.92
CA LEU A 86 4.29 19.74 -10.95
C LEU A 86 4.71 18.48 -11.72
N LYS A 87 5.31 18.64 -12.90
CA LYS A 87 5.81 17.53 -13.72
C LYS A 87 6.84 16.70 -12.97
N LYS A 88 7.77 17.33 -12.26
CA LYS A 88 8.78 16.64 -11.44
C LYS A 88 8.15 15.88 -10.28
N THR A 89 7.14 16.45 -9.64
CA THR A 89 6.40 15.79 -8.56
C THR A 89 5.63 14.57 -9.08
N VAL A 90 4.92 14.72 -10.20
CA VAL A 90 4.21 13.62 -10.86
C VAL A 90 5.19 12.53 -11.29
N GLN A 91 6.33 12.89 -11.87
CA GLN A 91 7.37 11.93 -12.25
C GLN A 91 7.91 11.16 -11.05
N LYS A 92 8.14 11.83 -9.92
CA LYS A 92 8.60 11.19 -8.68
C LYS A 92 7.56 10.19 -8.16
N ILE A 93 6.31 10.61 -8.02
CA ILE A 93 5.22 9.73 -7.55
C ILE A 93 5.07 8.54 -8.49
N LEU A 94 5.07 8.79 -9.80
CA LEU A 94 4.95 7.73 -10.80
C LEU A 94 6.13 6.75 -10.72
N SER A 95 7.35 7.24 -10.49
CA SER A 95 8.52 6.38 -10.32
C SER A 95 8.47 5.52 -9.06
N GLU A 96 7.86 6.03 -7.99
CA GLU A 96 7.67 5.29 -6.74
C GLU A 96 6.54 4.25 -6.87
N VAL A 97 5.41 4.62 -7.49
CA VAL A 97 4.25 3.73 -7.70
C VAL A 97 4.53 2.63 -8.72
N LEU A 98 5.30 2.93 -9.77
CA LEU A 98 5.70 1.96 -10.78
C LEU A 98 6.98 1.19 -10.40
N LYS A 99 7.53 1.41 -9.20
CA LYS A 99 8.74 0.72 -8.79
C LYS A 99 8.45 -0.79 -8.73
N PRO A 100 9.18 -1.61 -9.50
CA PRO A 100 9.02 -3.06 -9.43
C PRO A 100 9.49 -3.58 -8.06
N ALA A 101 8.88 -4.67 -7.57
CA ALA A 101 9.32 -5.33 -6.35
C ALA A 101 10.77 -5.87 -6.48
N CYS A 102 11.15 -6.28 -7.69
CA CYS A 102 12.50 -6.72 -8.04
C CYS A 102 13.04 -5.88 -9.20
N GLU A 103 14.10 -5.10 -8.94
CA GLU A 103 14.75 -4.25 -9.95
C GLU A 103 15.42 -5.07 -11.07
N ASN A 104 15.91 -6.27 -10.77
CA ASN A 104 16.61 -7.13 -11.71
C ASN A 104 16.14 -8.59 -11.60
N PRO A 105 14.96 -8.94 -12.16
CA PRO A 105 14.43 -10.30 -12.10
C PRO A 105 15.34 -11.32 -12.80
N LYS A 106 15.37 -12.54 -12.27
CA LYS A 106 16.23 -13.62 -12.77
C LYS A 106 15.44 -14.89 -12.98
N ALA A 107 15.72 -15.59 -14.08
CA ALA A 107 15.24 -16.95 -14.26
C ALA A 107 15.76 -17.83 -13.10
N THR A 108 14.83 -18.40 -12.33
CA THR A 108 15.13 -19.15 -11.10
C THR A 108 14.46 -20.51 -11.18
N HIS A 109 15.22 -21.57 -10.91
CA HIS A 109 14.72 -22.94 -10.87
C HIS A 109 14.79 -23.45 -9.43
N VAL A 110 13.63 -23.80 -8.88
CA VAL A 110 13.50 -24.39 -7.55
C VAL A 110 13.26 -25.89 -7.69
N MET A 111 14.14 -26.71 -7.11
CA MET A 111 13.95 -28.15 -7.09
C MET A 111 12.97 -28.53 -5.99
N GLY A 112 11.78 -29.00 -6.37
CA GLY A 112 10.70 -29.30 -5.42
C GLY A 112 11.08 -30.30 -4.31
N LYS A 113 12.00 -31.23 -4.58
CA LYS A 113 12.50 -32.20 -3.59
C LYS A 113 13.28 -31.58 -2.43
N ASP A 114 13.82 -30.37 -2.63
CA ASP A 114 14.63 -29.65 -1.64
C ASP A 114 13.79 -28.62 -0.87
N VAL A 115 12.50 -28.47 -1.22
CA VAL A 115 11.58 -27.55 -0.55
C VAL A 115 11.19 -28.13 0.81
N VAL A 116 11.52 -27.40 1.87
CA VAL A 116 11.15 -27.74 3.25
C VAL A 116 10.17 -26.69 3.75
N ILE A 117 8.92 -27.11 3.96
CA ILE A 117 7.87 -26.26 4.52
C ILE A 117 8.10 -26.11 6.02
N GLN A 118 8.10 -24.88 6.51
CA GLN A 118 8.30 -24.56 7.94
C GLN A 118 6.96 -24.20 8.59
N PRO A 119 6.80 -24.36 9.92
CA PRO A 119 5.63 -23.84 10.62
C PRO A 119 5.48 -22.33 10.40
N PHE A 120 4.26 -21.89 10.09
CA PHE A 120 3.92 -20.48 9.95
C PHE A 120 3.62 -19.90 11.33
N LEU A 121 4.46 -18.97 11.81
CA LEU A 121 4.47 -18.53 13.20
C LEU A 121 3.34 -17.54 13.53
N GLU A 122 2.81 -16.90 12.51
CA GLU A 122 1.72 -15.93 12.55
C GLU A 122 0.35 -16.61 12.60
N ALA A 123 0.29 -17.93 12.43
CA ALA A 123 -0.95 -18.69 12.55
C ALA A 123 -1.51 -18.61 13.99
N PRO A 124 -2.84 -18.58 14.16
CA PRO A 124 -3.44 -18.58 15.50
C PRO A 124 -3.00 -19.79 16.34
N PRO A 125 -2.99 -19.70 17.68
CA PRO A 125 -2.61 -20.82 18.54
C PRO A 125 -3.40 -22.10 18.25
N GLY A 126 -2.68 -23.22 18.12
CA GLY A 126 -3.27 -24.52 17.81
C GLY A 126 -3.50 -24.78 16.32
N GLN A 127 -3.26 -23.80 15.44
CA GLN A 127 -3.30 -23.99 13.99
C GLN A 127 -1.96 -24.53 13.49
N LYS A 128 -2.03 -25.62 12.74
CA LYS A 128 -0.89 -26.28 12.08
C LYS A 128 -0.83 -25.84 10.63
N VAL A 129 -0.38 -24.62 10.43
CA VAL A 129 -0.12 -24.06 9.10
C VAL A 129 1.38 -24.13 8.83
N GLY A 130 1.74 -24.59 7.65
CA GLY A 130 3.10 -24.53 7.13
C GLY A 130 3.18 -23.55 5.97
N LEU A 131 4.29 -22.83 5.85
CA LEU A 131 4.56 -21.91 4.74
C LEU A 131 6.04 -21.93 4.37
N VAL A 132 6.33 -21.78 3.08
CA VAL A 132 7.68 -21.48 2.57
C VAL A 132 7.59 -20.68 1.28
N ASP A 133 8.21 -19.50 1.24
CA ASP A 133 8.48 -18.77 0.00
C ASP A 133 9.62 -19.45 -0.76
N VAL A 134 9.43 -19.67 -2.07
CA VAL A 134 10.47 -20.22 -2.95
C VAL A 134 10.91 -19.26 -4.05
N ILE A 135 10.09 -18.25 -4.36
CA ILE A 135 10.41 -17.09 -5.19
C ILE A 135 9.94 -15.85 -4.43
N ASP A 136 10.78 -14.81 -4.36
CA ASP A 136 10.46 -13.56 -3.68
C ASP A 136 11.09 -12.35 -4.41
N ALA A 137 10.94 -11.15 -3.82
CA ALA A 137 11.42 -9.88 -4.37
C ALA A 137 12.93 -9.82 -4.66
N ARG A 138 13.74 -10.75 -4.12
CA ARG A 138 15.18 -10.83 -4.41
C ARG A 138 15.46 -11.33 -5.83
N VAL A 139 14.52 -12.08 -6.41
CA VAL A 139 14.69 -12.75 -7.71
C VAL A 139 13.54 -12.54 -8.70
N GLY A 140 12.36 -12.10 -8.26
CA GLY A 140 11.18 -11.95 -9.11
C GLY A 140 10.21 -10.85 -8.67
N ASN A 141 9.36 -10.40 -9.61
CA ASN A 141 8.30 -9.41 -9.34
C ASN A 141 6.99 -10.01 -8.85
N MET A 142 6.86 -11.33 -8.96
CA MET A 142 5.85 -12.14 -8.26
C MET A 142 6.56 -12.96 -7.20
N ALA A 143 5.88 -13.24 -6.09
CA ALA A 143 6.33 -14.24 -5.14
C ALA A 143 5.55 -15.52 -5.36
N SER A 144 6.12 -16.63 -4.92
CA SER A 144 5.43 -17.91 -4.92
C SER A 144 6.01 -18.82 -3.87
N GLY A 145 5.18 -19.72 -3.38
CA GLY A 145 5.57 -20.63 -2.31
C GLY A 145 4.59 -21.77 -2.16
N PHE A 146 4.74 -22.48 -1.05
CA PHE A 146 3.86 -23.57 -0.69
C PHE A 146 3.28 -23.33 0.68
N MET A 147 2.00 -23.67 0.84
CA MET A 147 1.34 -23.73 2.14
C MET A 147 0.80 -25.13 2.40
N THR A 148 0.76 -25.51 3.67
CA THR A 148 0.06 -26.70 4.14
C THR A 148 -0.85 -26.37 5.30
N PHE A 149 -2.00 -27.03 5.35
CA PHE A 149 -2.94 -26.92 6.46
C PHE A 149 -3.23 -28.34 6.97
N ASP A 150 -3.06 -28.59 8.26
CA ASP A 150 -3.44 -29.86 8.92
C ASP A 150 -4.52 -29.58 9.96
N HIS A 151 -5.78 -29.93 9.66
CA HIS A 151 -6.96 -29.65 10.49
C HIS A 151 -6.97 -28.21 11.01
N SER A 152 -6.77 -27.26 10.10
CA SER A 152 -6.42 -25.87 10.43
C SER A 152 -7.24 -24.84 9.66
N ARG A 153 -7.31 -23.64 10.23
CA ARG A 153 -7.97 -22.44 9.72
C ARG A 153 -7.07 -21.24 9.95
N LEU A 154 -6.92 -20.40 8.94
CA LEU A 154 -6.14 -19.18 8.96
C LEU A 154 -6.99 -18.03 8.40
N PRO A 155 -7.54 -17.17 9.27
CA PRO A 155 -8.08 -15.88 8.86
C PRO A 155 -6.95 -15.02 8.31
N TRP A 156 -7.16 -14.38 7.16
CA TRP A 156 -6.14 -13.58 6.50
C TRP A 156 -6.75 -12.43 5.70
N PHE A 157 -6.05 -11.30 5.65
CA PHE A 157 -6.39 -10.17 4.80
C PHE A 157 -5.34 -10.03 3.70
N LEU A 158 -5.75 -10.20 2.44
CA LEU A 158 -4.84 -10.14 1.30
C LEU A 158 -4.79 -8.72 0.75
N ASN A 159 -3.70 -8.00 0.96
CA ASN A 159 -3.46 -6.68 0.34
C ASN A 159 -2.75 -6.76 -1.03
N TYR A 160 -2.83 -7.94 -1.66
CA TYR A 160 -2.18 -8.36 -2.90
C TYR A 160 -3.08 -9.36 -3.61
N ASP A 161 -2.84 -9.57 -4.90
CA ASP A 161 -3.51 -10.62 -5.65
C ASP A 161 -2.81 -11.96 -5.42
N GLU A 162 -3.58 -13.03 -5.31
CA GLU A 162 -3.08 -14.40 -5.11
C GLU A 162 -3.77 -15.39 -6.04
N VAL A 163 -3.00 -16.32 -6.60
CA VAL A 163 -3.50 -17.49 -7.31
C VAL A 163 -2.98 -18.74 -6.62
N ASP A 164 -3.91 -19.60 -6.25
CA ASP A 164 -3.64 -20.89 -5.61
C ASP A 164 -3.86 -22.03 -6.59
N TYR A 165 -2.90 -22.95 -6.66
CA TYR A 165 -3.04 -24.26 -7.28
C TYR A 165 -3.03 -25.33 -6.21
N ILE A 166 -4.09 -26.12 -6.13
CA ILE A 166 -4.20 -27.17 -5.11
C ILE A 166 -3.41 -28.39 -5.57
N ILE A 167 -2.42 -28.78 -4.77
CA ILE A 167 -1.54 -29.92 -5.06
C ILE A 167 -2.14 -31.20 -4.50
N GLU A 168 -2.63 -31.16 -3.26
CA GLU A 168 -3.17 -32.34 -2.59
C GLU A 168 -4.19 -31.96 -1.51
N GLY A 169 -5.08 -32.90 -1.21
CA GLY A 169 -6.03 -32.79 -0.10
C GLY A 169 -7.25 -31.91 -0.37
N ASP A 170 -7.87 -31.44 0.72
CA ASP A 170 -9.13 -30.70 0.70
C ASP A 170 -8.93 -29.25 1.15
N PHE A 171 -8.86 -28.31 0.20
CA PHE A 171 -8.74 -26.89 0.49
C PHE A 171 -10.12 -26.22 0.55
N VAL A 172 -10.30 -25.33 1.51
CA VAL A 172 -11.53 -24.57 1.70
C VAL A 172 -11.19 -23.10 1.87
N LEU A 173 -11.76 -22.26 1.01
CA LEU A 173 -11.66 -20.81 1.07
C LEU A 173 -13.03 -20.22 1.42
N GLU A 174 -13.12 -19.50 2.52
CA GLU A 174 -14.28 -18.68 2.88
C GLU A 174 -13.97 -17.22 2.55
N VAL A 175 -14.79 -16.58 1.70
CA VAL A 175 -14.60 -15.17 1.28
C VAL A 175 -15.95 -14.56 0.91
N GLU A 176 -16.25 -13.35 1.38
CA GLU A 176 -17.50 -12.62 1.09
C GLU A 176 -18.79 -13.45 1.31
N GLY A 177 -18.81 -14.31 2.35
CA GLY A 177 -19.93 -15.19 2.65
C GLY A 177 -20.10 -16.39 1.69
N GLN A 178 -19.18 -16.56 0.73
CA GLN A 178 -19.08 -17.73 -0.13
C GLN A 178 -18.06 -18.73 0.42
N VAL A 179 -18.25 -20.00 0.08
CA VAL A 179 -17.34 -21.09 0.45
C VAL A 179 -16.94 -21.85 -0.81
N PHE A 180 -15.68 -21.75 -1.18
CA PHE A 180 -15.08 -22.55 -2.24
C PHE A 180 -14.44 -23.79 -1.64
N ARG A 181 -14.68 -24.95 -2.25
CA ARG A 181 -14.03 -26.22 -1.91
C ARG A 181 -13.26 -26.67 -3.13
N ALA A 182 -11.95 -26.80 -2.97
CA ALA A 182 -11.04 -27.12 -4.07
C ALA A 182 -10.16 -28.32 -3.69
N VAL A 183 -9.89 -29.15 -4.68
CA VAL A 183 -9.11 -30.38 -4.56
C VAL A 183 -7.97 -30.38 -5.57
N ALA A 184 -7.11 -31.40 -5.55
CA ALA A 184 -5.93 -31.49 -6.41
C ALA A 184 -6.24 -31.20 -7.89
N GLY A 185 -5.53 -30.23 -8.47
CA GLY A 185 -5.71 -29.76 -9.85
C GLY A 185 -6.59 -28.53 -10.02
N ASP A 186 -7.36 -28.15 -8.99
CA ASP A 186 -8.16 -26.92 -9.00
C ASP A 186 -7.29 -25.67 -8.82
N VAL A 187 -7.80 -24.55 -9.32
CA VAL A 187 -7.16 -23.23 -9.24
C VAL A 187 -8.14 -22.22 -8.65
N ILE A 188 -7.68 -21.40 -7.71
CA ILE A 188 -8.44 -20.31 -7.10
C ILE A 188 -7.70 -19.01 -7.35
N TYR A 189 -8.43 -17.97 -7.74
CA TYR A 189 -7.94 -16.59 -7.74
C TYR A 189 -8.59 -15.82 -6.59
N ILE A 190 -7.78 -15.11 -5.81
CA ILE A 190 -8.21 -14.27 -4.70
C ILE A 190 -7.76 -12.84 -5.00
N PRO A 191 -8.72 -11.91 -5.18
CA PRO A 191 -8.38 -10.56 -5.53
C PRO A 191 -7.82 -9.80 -4.32
N LYS A 192 -6.94 -8.85 -4.60
CA LYS A 192 -6.48 -7.86 -3.63
C LYS A 192 -7.66 -7.19 -2.89
N GLY A 193 -7.52 -7.06 -1.58
CA GLY A 193 -8.50 -6.46 -0.67
C GLY A 193 -9.46 -7.47 -0.04
N SER A 194 -9.25 -8.78 -0.27
CA SER A 194 -10.11 -9.83 0.27
C SER A 194 -9.80 -10.14 1.73
N GLU A 195 -10.82 -10.16 2.58
CA GLU A 195 -10.80 -10.83 3.88
C GLU A 195 -11.26 -12.27 3.69
N VAL A 196 -10.40 -13.23 4.04
CA VAL A 196 -10.64 -14.65 3.80
C VAL A 196 -10.38 -15.51 5.03
N VAL A 197 -10.88 -16.74 5.00
CA VAL A 197 -10.40 -17.82 5.86
C VAL A 197 -9.93 -18.97 4.99
N PHE A 198 -8.62 -19.19 4.98
CA PHE A 198 -8.02 -20.39 4.42
C PHE A 198 -8.20 -21.55 5.40
N SER A 199 -8.57 -22.72 4.92
CA SER A 199 -8.68 -23.87 5.82
C SER A 199 -8.61 -25.22 5.13
N SER A 200 -8.35 -26.24 5.93
CA SER A 200 -8.60 -27.63 5.57
C SER A 200 -9.19 -28.38 6.78
N PRO A 201 -10.32 -29.08 6.61
CA PRO A 201 -10.86 -29.93 7.67
C PRO A 201 -10.04 -31.21 7.89
N THR A 202 -9.18 -31.56 6.93
CA THR A 202 -8.35 -32.77 6.90
C THR A 202 -6.89 -32.34 6.77
N PHE A 203 -6.36 -32.37 5.55
CA PHE A 203 -5.06 -31.84 5.19
C PHE A 203 -5.14 -31.27 3.77
N CYS A 204 -4.38 -30.23 3.48
CA CYS A 204 -4.13 -29.81 2.10
C CYS A 204 -2.73 -29.23 1.91
N LYS A 205 -2.26 -29.25 0.67
CA LYS A 205 -1.06 -28.56 0.20
C LYS A 205 -1.39 -27.72 -1.03
N VAL A 206 -0.93 -26.49 -1.00
CA VAL A 206 -1.25 -25.46 -2.01
C VAL A 206 0.07 -24.86 -2.50
N PHE A 207 0.16 -24.60 -3.80
CA PHE A 207 1.13 -23.67 -4.37
C PHE A 207 0.44 -22.33 -4.56
N TYR A 208 1.00 -21.26 -4.01
CA TYR A 208 0.49 -19.91 -4.22
C TYR A 208 1.44 -19.12 -5.13
N ALA A 209 0.89 -18.19 -5.89
CA ALA A 209 1.62 -17.15 -6.60
C ALA A 209 0.97 -15.79 -6.34
N THR A 210 1.74 -14.82 -5.86
CA THR A 210 1.26 -13.49 -5.48
C THR A 210 1.89 -12.38 -6.29
N TYR A 211 1.15 -11.28 -6.44
CA TYR A 211 1.67 -10.03 -6.97
C TYR A 211 1.24 -8.83 -6.09
N PRO A 212 2.17 -7.95 -5.70
CA PRO A 212 3.61 -7.97 -6.00
C PRO A 212 4.41 -8.94 -5.11
N ALA A 213 5.67 -9.24 -5.48
CA ALA A 213 6.52 -10.17 -4.72
C ALA A 213 6.85 -9.75 -3.29
N ASN A 214 6.79 -8.47 -2.98
CA ASN A 214 6.96 -7.94 -1.63
C ASN A 214 5.63 -7.91 -0.86
N TRP A 215 4.73 -8.86 -1.14
CA TRP A 215 3.41 -9.00 -0.53
C TRP A 215 3.45 -8.87 1.01
N ALA A 216 4.46 -9.48 1.65
CA ALA A 216 4.64 -9.48 3.10
C ALA A 216 4.86 -8.07 3.68
N GLU A 217 5.36 -7.12 2.89
CA GLU A 217 5.50 -5.72 3.31
C GLU A 217 4.16 -4.97 3.37
N PHE A 218 3.09 -5.56 2.82
CA PHE A 218 1.74 -5.00 2.79
C PHE A 218 0.77 -5.65 3.79
N CYS A 219 1.22 -6.66 4.53
CA CYS A 219 0.49 -7.25 5.64
C CYS A 219 0.68 -6.36 6.88
N GLU A 220 -0.31 -5.51 7.18
CA GLU A 220 -0.38 -4.72 8.43
C GLU A 220 -1.02 -5.53 9.57
#